data_AF-A0A7Y0FJR6-F1
#
_entry.id   AF-A0A7Y0FJR6-F1
#
_cell.length_a   1.000
_cell.length_b   1.000
_cell.length_c   1.000
_cell.angle_alpha   90.00
_cell.angle_beta   90.00
_cell.angle_gamma   90.00
#
_symmetry.space_group_name_H-M   'P 1'
#
loop_
_entity.id
_entity.type
_entity.pdbx_description
1 polymer ?
#
loop_
_entity_poly.entity_id
_entity_poly.type
_entity_poly.pdbx_seq_one_letter_code
_entity_poly.pdbx_strand_id
1 'polypeptide(L)'
;MNNPIDDEIISENHRKAIHILLDYLEQQSIEYQFTGGLAGNLFGSRWKLHDIDIEVHLESLYTIEKGFQPLVINSVHRYSDEEFEIWLLQLRIENIDVDINAVEDFITKPAIKIETNIENAMDLLFENRPVKVQPLEDIIAYKKLLGRDKDVQELIDLSLKRT
;
A
#
# COMPACT_ATOMS: atom_id res chain seq x y z
N MET A 1 -10.06 16.15 12.63
CA MET A 1 -9.35 17.31 12.05
C MET A 1 -8.69 16.80 10.79
N ASN A 2 -9.04 17.33 9.61
CA ASN A 2 -8.37 17.00 8.37
C ASN A 2 -7.01 17.69 8.39
N ASN A 3 -5.94 16.93 8.63
CA ASN A 3 -4.60 17.45 8.51
C ASN A 3 -4.31 17.51 7.00
N PRO A 4 -4.10 18.69 6.40
CA PRO A 4 -3.70 18.76 5.00
C PRO A 4 -2.40 17.96 4.87
N ILE A 5 -2.42 16.96 4.00
CA ILE A 5 -1.22 16.18 3.69
C ILE A 5 -0.22 17.14 3.06
N ASP A 6 0.93 17.30 3.68
CA ASP A 6 2.00 18.20 3.25
C ASP A 6 2.53 17.80 1.87
N ASP A 7 2.72 18.77 0.97
CA ASP A 7 3.26 18.54 -0.37
C ASP A 7 4.74 18.11 -0.34
N GLU A 8 5.45 18.36 0.77
CA GLU A 8 6.79 17.81 1.00
C GLU A 8 6.77 16.30 1.28
N ILE A 9 5.62 15.76 1.72
CA ILE A 9 5.41 14.34 2.06
C ILE A 9 4.81 13.60 0.86
N ILE A 10 3.71 14.11 0.29
CA ILE A 10 3.01 13.50 -0.84
C ILE A 10 2.93 14.53 -1.97
N SER A 11 3.69 14.28 -3.04
CA SER A 11 3.71 15.20 -4.18
C SER A 11 2.43 15.15 -5.01
N GLU A 12 2.22 16.17 -5.85
CA GLU A 12 1.10 16.22 -6.80
C GLU A 12 1.01 14.99 -7.71
N ASN A 13 2.15 14.44 -8.15
CA ASN A 13 2.16 13.24 -8.98
C ASN A 13 1.68 12.00 -8.19
N HIS A 14 2.02 11.88 -6.91
CA HIS A 14 1.47 10.81 -6.06
C HIS A 14 -0.04 10.95 -5.93
N ARG A 15 -0.54 12.18 -5.68
CA ARG A 15 -1.99 12.44 -5.58
C ARG A 15 -2.73 12.00 -6.83
N LYS A 16 -2.24 12.40 -8.00
CA LYS A 16 -2.82 12.00 -9.29
C LYS A 16 -2.75 10.50 -9.51
N ALA A 17 -1.60 9.87 -9.24
CA ALA A 17 -1.44 8.42 -9.35
C ALA A 17 -2.42 7.65 -8.46
N ILE A 18 -2.58 8.09 -7.20
CA ILE A 18 -3.54 7.52 -6.25
C ILE A 18 -4.97 7.67 -6.78
N HIS A 19 -5.38 8.85 -7.26
CA HIS A 19 -6.75 9.03 -7.78
C HIS A 19 -7.00 8.19 -9.04
N ILE A 20 -6.04 8.11 -9.97
CA ILE A 20 -6.15 7.26 -11.17
C ILE A 20 -6.31 5.78 -10.77
N LEU A 21 -5.52 5.33 -9.80
CA LEU A 21 -5.60 3.96 -9.29
C LEU A 21 -6.96 3.70 -8.64
N LEU A 22 -7.41 4.59 -7.75
CA LEU A 22 -8.70 4.46 -7.07
C LEU A 22 -9.88 4.44 -8.03
N ASP A 23 -9.89 5.32 -9.03
CA ASP A 23 -10.94 5.36 -10.06
C ASP A 23 -11.05 4.00 -10.77
N TYR A 24 -9.92 3.38 -11.09
CA TYR A 24 -9.90 2.06 -11.72
C TYR A 24 -10.41 0.95 -10.78
N LEU A 25 -9.90 0.90 -9.55
CA LEU A 25 -10.27 -0.13 -8.57
C LEU A 25 -11.76 -0.08 -8.25
N GLU A 26 -12.31 1.12 -8.04
CA GLU A 26 -13.74 1.32 -7.80
C GLU A 26 -14.58 0.92 -9.03
N GLN A 27 -14.15 1.31 -10.23
CA GLN A 27 -14.84 0.94 -11.48
C GLN A 27 -14.88 -0.58 -11.69
N GLN A 28 -13.81 -1.29 -11.33
CA GLN A 28 -13.74 -2.76 -11.43
C GLN A 28 -14.30 -3.47 -10.19
N SER A 29 -14.71 -2.74 -9.15
CA SER A 29 -15.12 -3.32 -7.86
C SER A 29 -14.06 -4.25 -7.27
N ILE A 30 -12.79 -3.87 -7.38
CA ILE A 30 -11.65 -4.61 -6.85
C ILE A 30 -11.48 -4.26 -5.37
N GLU A 31 -11.46 -5.28 -4.52
CA GLU A 31 -11.09 -5.12 -3.11
C GLU A 31 -9.58 -4.90 -2.99
N TYR A 32 -9.22 -3.95 -2.13
CA TYR A 32 -7.83 -3.53 -1.96
C TYR A 32 -7.59 -2.97 -0.56
N GLN A 33 -6.31 -2.85 -0.20
CA GLN A 33 -5.89 -1.98 0.89
C GLN A 33 -4.56 -1.30 0.56
N PHE A 34 -4.44 -0.01 0.88
CA PHE A 34 -3.14 0.64 0.89
C PHE A 34 -2.29 0.13 2.05
N THR A 35 -1.01 -0.14 1.76
CA THR A 35 0.00 -0.53 2.75
C THR A 35 1.20 0.43 2.69
N GLY A 36 2.33 0.03 3.26
CA GLY A 36 3.62 0.72 3.10
C GLY A 36 3.63 2.17 3.58
N GLY A 37 4.28 3.04 2.80
CA GLY A 37 4.50 4.44 3.15
C GLY A 37 3.20 5.23 3.29
N LEU A 38 2.32 5.11 2.29
CA LEU A 38 1.06 5.85 2.22
C LEU A 38 0.14 5.50 3.39
N ALA A 39 0.05 4.22 3.76
CA ALA A 39 -0.73 3.80 4.92
C ALA A 39 -0.23 4.46 6.21
N GLY A 40 1.09 4.49 6.42
CA GLY A 40 1.70 5.22 7.54
C GLY A 40 1.36 6.71 7.53
N ASN A 41 1.41 7.37 6.37
CA ASN A 41 1.07 8.79 6.24
C ASN A 41 -0.40 9.06 6.59
N LEU A 42 -1.32 8.18 6.17
CA LEU A 42 -2.74 8.27 6.52
C LEU A 42 -2.99 8.08 8.04
N PHE A 43 -2.08 7.38 8.73
CA PHE A 43 -2.06 7.33 10.19
C PHE A 43 -1.37 8.53 10.86
N GLY A 44 -0.67 9.36 10.10
CA GLY A 44 -0.07 10.62 10.53
C GLY A 44 1.46 10.65 10.50
N SER A 45 2.12 9.62 9.97
CA SER A 45 3.59 9.64 9.81
C SER A 45 4.01 10.71 8.81
N ARG A 46 5.24 11.21 8.95
CA ARG A 46 5.80 12.22 8.04
C ARG A 46 6.85 11.67 7.08
N TRP A 47 6.79 10.37 6.79
CA TRP A 47 7.69 9.74 5.84
C TRP A 47 7.43 10.30 4.46
N LYS A 48 8.48 10.75 3.77
CA LYS A 48 8.37 11.13 2.37
C LYS A 48 7.90 9.92 1.58
N LEU A 49 6.82 10.08 0.82
CA LEU A 49 6.30 9.01 -0.03
C LEU A 49 7.19 8.85 -1.25
N HIS A 50 7.58 7.61 -1.53
CA HIS A 50 8.50 7.27 -2.62
C HIS A 50 7.76 6.56 -3.76
N ASP A 51 6.86 5.67 -3.39
CA ASP A 51 6.07 4.76 -4.19
C ASP A 51 4.67 4.59 -3.59
N ILE A 52 3.80 3.87 -4.29
CA ILE A 52 2.47 3.52 -3.81
C ILE A 52 2.37 2.01 -3.70
N ASP A 53 2.21 1.51 -2.48
CA ASP A 53 2.02 0.09 -2.19
C ASP A 53 0.54 -0.22 -1.96
N ILE A 54 0.06 -1.28 -2.61
CA ILE A 54 -1.32 -1.74 -2.50
C ILE A 54 -1.41 -3.25 -2.57
N GLU A 55 -2.29 -3.82 -1.74
CA GLU A 55 -2.53 -5.25 -1.70
C GLU A 55 -3.92 -5.56 -2.24
N VAL A 56 -4.02 -6.60 -3.07
CA VAL A 56 -5.26 -7.08 -3.70
C VAL A 56 -5.30 -8.62 -3.71
N HIS A 57 -6.41 -9.20 -4.15
CA HIS A 57 -6.43 -10.62 -4.51
C HIS A 57 -5.61 -10.93 -5.77
N LEU A 58 -4.98 -12.09 -5.82
CA LEU A 58 -4.14 -12.53 -6.95
C LEU A 58 -4.86 -12.44 -8.30
N GLU A 59 -6.15 -12.79 -8.37
CA GLU A 59 -6.93 -12.67 -9.60
C GLU A 59 -7.10 -11.21 -10.07
N SER A 60 -7.09 -10.27 -9.13
CA SER A 60 -7.19 -8.84 -9.41
C SER A 60 -5.91 -8.29 -10.03
N LEU A 61 -4.73 -8.88 -9.75
CA LEU A 61 -3.49 -8.49 -10.42
C LEU A 61 -3.60 -8.58 -11.94
N TYR A 62 -4.13 -9.68 -12.46
CA TYR A 62 -4.31 -9.87 -13.91
C TYR A 62 -5.36 -8.92 -14.50
N THR A 63 -6.41 -8.60 -13.72
CA THR A 63 -7.42 -7.62 -14.12
C THR A 63 -6.83 -6.22 -14.21
N ILE A 64 -6.01 -5.83 -13.23
CA ILE A 64 -5.33 -4.53 -13.20
C ILE A 64 -4.29 -4.44 -14.32
N GLU A 65 -3.46 -5.46 -14.50
CA GLU A 65 -2.46 -5.52 -15.58
C GLU A 65 -3.09 -5.26 -16.96
N LYS A 66 -4.27 -5.84 -17.22
CA LYS A 66 -4.99 -5.65 -18.48
C LYS A 66 -5.49 -4.21 -18.64
N GLY A 67 -5.95 -3.57 -17.58
CA GLY A 67 -6.42 -2.18 -17.60
C GLY A 67 -5.31 -1.15 -17.76
N PHE A 68 -4.11 -1.47 -17.27
CA PHE A 68 -2.96 -0.57 -17.23
C PHE A 68 -1.88 -0.89 -18.27
N GLN A 69 -2.17 -1.66 -19.33
CA GLN A 69 -1.19 -2.14 -20.32
C GLN A 69 -0.13 -1.14 -20.85
N PRO A 70 -0.39 0.17 -21.06
CA PRO A 70 0.68 1.09 -21.45
C PRO A 70 1.56 1.57 -20.29
N LEU A 71 1.16 1.31 -19.05
CA LEU A 71 1.78 1.76 -17.80
C LEU A 71 2.46 0.62 -17.02
N VAL A 72 2.35 -0.62 -17.48
CA VAL A 72 3.01 -1.79 -16.88
C VAL A 72 4.53 -1.68 -17.07
N ILE A 73 5.28 -1.67 -15.96
CA ILE A 73 6.75 -1.80 -15.95
C ILE A 73 7.12 -3.28 -15.99
N ASN A 74 6.57 -4.06 -15.06
CA ASN A 74 6.75 -5.50 -14.97
C ASN A 74 5.39 -6.17 -14.83
N SER A 75 5.11 -7.10 -15.75
CA SER A 75 3.91 -7.94 -15.74
C SER A 75 3.76 -8.75 -14.46
N VAL A 76 2.57 -9.28 -14.21
CA VAL A 76 2.31 -10.13 -13.04
C VAL A 76 3.29 -11.31 -13.02
N HIS A 77 4.09 -11.39 -11.95
CA HIS A 77 5.09 -12.45 -11.80
C HIS A 77 5.29 -12.81 -10.33
N ARG A 78 5.90 -13.98 -10.09
CA ARG A 78 6.36 -14.38 -8.76
C ARG A 78 7.69 -13.69 -8.49
N TYR A 79 7.66 -12.64 -7.68
CA TYR A 79 8.83 -11.89 -7.24
C TYR A 79 9.47 -12.56 -6.02
N SER A 80 10.80 -12.56 -5.95
CA SER A 80 11.54 -13.10 -4.82
C SER A 80 12.88 -12.40 -4.66
N ASP A 81 13.12 -11.78 -3.51
CA ASP A 81 14.37 -11.10 -3.16
C ASP A 81 14.92 -11.60 -1.81
N GLU A 82 15.68 -10.79 -1.07
CA GLU A 82 16.19 -11.17 0.26
C GLU A 82 15.14 -11.06 1.37
N GLU A 83 14.06 -10.30 1.16
CA GLU A 83 13.04 -10.00 2.17
C GLU A 83 11.74 -10.79 1.94
N PHE A 84 11.37 -11.08 0.69
CA PHE A 84 10.05 -11.61 0.34
C PHE A 84 10.06 -12.65 -0.79
N GLU A 85 8.96 -13.40 -0.86
CA GLU A 85 8.48 -14.10 -2.05
C GLU A 85 6.97 -13.83 -2.18
N ILE A 86 6.57 -13.12 -3.24
CA ILE A 86 5.21 -12.58 -3.43
C ILE A 86 4.79 -12.65 -4.90
N TRP A 87 3.49 -12.52 -5.17
CA TRP A 87 3.01 -12.16 -6.52
C TRP A 87 2.98 -10.64 -6.64
N LEU A 88 3.59 -10.11 -7.70
CA LEU A 88 3.79 -8.67 -7.87
C LEU A 88 3.44 -8.23 -9.30
N LEU A 89 2.75 -7.10 -9.40
CA LEU A 89 2.58 -6.28 -10.60
C LEU A 89 3.19 -4.90 -10.32
N GLN A 90 3.97 -4.38 -11.26
CA GLN A 90 4.58 -3.06 -11.10
C GLN A 90 4.16 -2.14 -12.23
N LEU A 91 3.64 -0.96 -11.88
CA LEU A 91 3.17 0.05 -12.81
C LEU A 91 3.94 1.36 -12.62
N ARG A 92 3.92 2.22 -13.63
CA ARG A 92 4.33 3.62 -13.52
C ARG A 92 3.16 4.54 -13.86
N ILE A 93 2.60 5.22 -12.87
CA ILE A 93 1.49 6.17 -13.05
C ILE A 93 1.98 7.56 -12.66
N GLU A 94 1.86 8.55 -13.55
CA GLU A 94 2.34 9.92 -13.29
C GLU A 94 3.83 10.01 -12.88
N ASN A 95 4.67 9.11 -13.40
CA ASN A 95 6.08 8.91 -13.02
C ASN A 95 6.31 8.46 -11.56
N ILE A 96 5.28 7.93 -10.90
CA ILE A 96 5.37 7.28 -9.59
C ILE A 96 5.30 5.77 -9.81
N ASP A 97 6.19 5.04 -9.12
CA ASP A 97 6.17 3.59 -9.12
C ASP A 97 5.03 3.10 -8.21
N VAL A 98 4.25 2.16 -8.72
CA VAL A 98 3.10 1.57 -8.02
C VAL A 98 3.31 0.06 -7.97
N ASP A 99 3.49 -0.46 -6.78
CA ASP A 99 3.72 -1.87 -6.50
C ASP A 99 2.42 -2.48 -5.95
N ILE A 100 1.89 -3.45 -6.72
CA ILE A 100 0.61 -4.10 -6.44
C ILE A 100 0.90 -5.56 -6.15
N ASN A 101 0.82 -5.96 -4.87
CA ASN A 101 1.07 -7.34 -4.47
C ASN A 101 -0.22 -8.10 -4.19
N ALA A 102 -0.19 -9.42 -4.41
CA ALA A 102 -1.26 -10.28 -3.94
C ALA A 102 -1.14 -10.50 -2.43
N VAL A 103 -2.28 -10.64 -1.75
CA VAL A 103 -2.31 -11.14 -0.36
C VAL A 103 -2.06 -12.64 -0.29
N GLU A 104 -2.36 -13.37 -1.36
CA GLU A 104 -2.11 -14.79 -1.47
C GLU A 104 -0.61 -15.08 -1.61
N ASP A 105 -0.18 -16.11 -0.88
CA ASP A 105 1.20 -16.61 -0.91
C ASP A 105 2.25 -15.53 -0.64
N PHE A 106 1.94 -14.58 0.24
CA PHE A 106 2.91 -13.62 0.79
C PHE A 106 3.81 -14.32 1.79
N ILE A 107 5.11 -14.39 1.48
CA ILE A 107 6.11 -15.07 2.32
C ILE A 107 7.25 -14.10 2.60
N THR A 108 7.56 -13.84 3.88
CA THR A 108 8.79 -13.12 4.25
C THR A 108 9.98 -14.06 4.30
N LYS A 109 11.19 -13.52 4.35
CA LYS A 109 12.43 -14.28 4.57
C LYS A 109 13.05 -13.91 5.92
N PRO A 110 13.23 -14.87 6.85
CA PRO A 110 13.01 -16.31 6.70
C PRO A 110 11.53 -16.68 6.53
N ALA A 111 11.27 -17.79 5.82
CA ALA A 111 9.99 -18.26 5.22
C ALA A 111 8.77 -18.29 6.17
N ILE A 112 8.26 -17.12 6.55
CA ILE A 112 7.05 -16.95 7.35
C ILE A 112 5.95 -16.50 6.39
N LYS A 113 4.87 -17.27 6.36
CA LYS A 113 3.68 -16.88 5.61
C LYS A 113 2.96 -15.76 6.34
N ILE A 114 2.68 -14.67 5.64
CA ILE A 114 1.88 -13.57 6.14
C ILE A 114 0.44 -13.81 5.69
N GLU A 115 -0.47 -13.84 6.65
CA GLU A 115 -1.90 -13.91 6.39
C GLU A 115 -2.45 -12.49 6.45
N THR A 116 -2.59 -11.86 5.29
CA THR A 116 -3.27 -10.57 5.17
C THR A 116 -4.75 -10.80 4.92
N ASN A 117 -5.61 -10.20 5.74
CA ASN A 117 -7.05 -10.17 5.48
C ASN A 117 -7.47 -8.76 5.05
N ILE A 118 -7.69 -8.56 3.74
CA ILE A 118 -8.09 -7.26 3.22
C ILE A 118 -9.49 -6.83 3.66
N GLU A 119 -10.34 -7.76 4.12
CA GLU A 119 -11.66 -7.45 4.67
C GLU A 119 -11.56 -6.65 5.98
N ASN A 120 -10.42 -6.75 6.69
CA ASN A 120 -10.16 -5.98 7.90
C ASN A 120 -9.68 -4.55 7.61
N ALA A 121 -9.54 -4.16 6.34
CA ALA A 121 -9.07 -2.84 5.98
C ALA A 121 -9.95 -1.73 6.58
N MET A 122 -9.29 -0.72 7.13
CA MET A 122 -9.95 0.44 7.74
C MET A 122 -10.27 1.50 6.70
N ASP A 123 -11.40 2.18 6.86
CA ASP A 123 -11.73 3.37 6.09
C ASP A 123 -11.02 4.60 6.68
N LEU A 124 -10.10 5.18 5.91
CA LEU A 124 -9.49 6.49 6.20
C LEU A 124 -9.80 7.48 5.08
N LEU A 125 -9.50 8.76 5.30
CA LEU A 125 -9.70 9.80 4.28
C LEU A 125 -8.36 10.17 3.63
N PHE A 126 -8.29 10.04 2.32
CA PHE A 126 -7.28 10.67 1.48
C PHE A 126 -7.94 11.80 0.69
N GLU A 127 -7.62 13.06 0.98
CA GLU A 127 -8.19 14.24 0.29
C GLU A 127 -9.73 14.28 0.27
N ASN A 128 -10.36 13.83 1.36
CA ASN A 128 -11.81 13.66 1.52
C ASN A 128 -12.43 12.51 0.72
N ARG A 129 -11.64 11.68 0.04
CA ARG A 129 -12.06 10.40 -0.53
C ARG A 129 -11.83 9.29 0.49
N PRO A 130 -12.87 8.50 0.85
CA PRO A 130 -12.67 7.29 1.64
C PRO A 130 -11.76 6.32 0.90
N VAL A 131 -10.79 5.74 1.60
CA VAL A 131 -9.86 4.75 1.07
C VAL A 131 -9.68 3.62 2.07
N LYS A 132 -9.48 2.40 1.55
CA LYS A 132 -9.16 1.21 2.34
C LYS A 132 -7.67 1.18 2.67
N VAL A 133 -7.34 1.01 3.95
CA VAL A 133 -5.97 1.04 4.46
C VAL A 133 -5.75 -0.12 5.43
N GLN A 134 -4.59 -0.76 5.35
CA GLN A 134 -4.19 -1.79 6.31
C GLN A 134 -4.30 -1.27 7.75
N PRO A 135 -4.85 -2.05 8.71
CA PRO A 135 -4.93 -1.64 10.10
C PRO A 135 -3.57 -1.25 10.69
N LEU A 136 -3.54 -0.24 11.56
CA LEU A 136 -2.29 0.30 12.10
C LEU A 136 -1.51 -0.76 12.90
N GLU A 137 -2.22 -1.58 13.67
CA GLU A 137 -1.67 -2.71 14.41
C GLU A 137 -0.99 -3.74 13.50
N ASP A 138 -1.56 -4.00 12.33
CA ASP A 138 -1.00 -4.93 11.34
C ASP A 138 0.25 -4.34 10.69
N ILE A 139 0.24 -3.04 10.36
CA ILE A 139 1.42 -2.32 9.87
C ILE A 139 2.54 -2.37 10.91
N ILE A 140 2.24 -2.15 12.19
CA ILE A 140 3.21 -2.22 13.28
C ILE A 140 3.76 -3.65 13.43
N ALA A 141 2.88 -4.65 13.41
CA ALA A 141 3.29 -6.06 13.53
C ALA A 141 4.20 -6.48 12.38
N TYR A 142 3.85 -6.10 11.16
CA TYR A 142 4.63 -6.35 9.96
C TYR A 142 6.00 -5.65 10.02
N LYS A 143 6.05 -4.36 10.34
CA LYS A 143 7.32 -3.62 10.43
C LYS A 143 8.23 -4.13 11.55
N LYS A 144 7.67 -4.64 12.66
CA LYS A 144 8.43 -5.34 13.71
C LYS A 144 9.08 -6.61 13.18
N LEU A 145 8.34 -7.39 12.37
CA LEU A 145 8.88 -8.60 11.76
C LEU A 145 10.06 -8.29 10.83
N LEU A 146 10.00 -7.18 10.10
CA LEU A 146 11.07 -6.70 9.23
C LEU A 146 12.24 -5.99 9.96
N GLY A 147 12.19 -5.85 11.29
CA GLY A 147 13.22 -5.13 12.05
C GLY A 147 13.28 -3.62 11.77
N ARG A 148 12.18 -3.01 11.30
CA ARG A 148 12.09 -1.57 11.01
C ARG A 148 11.77 -0.78 12.28
N ASP A 149 12.64 -0.87 13.28
CA ASP A 149 12.39 -0.38 14.65
C ASP A 149 12.04 1.11 14.74
N LYS A 150 12.63 1.95 13.88
CA LYS A 150 12.34 3.40 13.86
C LYS A 150 10.91 3.67 13.43
N ASP A 151 10.47 3.03 12.35
CA ASP A 151 9.11 3.15 11.83
C ASP A 151 8.10 2.65 12.87
N VAL A 152 8.42 1.52 13.52
CA VAL A 152 7.58 0.93 14.58
C VAL A 152 7.37 1.91 15.72
N GLN A 153 8.44 2.54 16.21
CA GLN A 153 8.33 3.49 17.32
C GLN A 153 7.46 4.69 16.95
N GLU A 154 7.65 5.24 15.75
CA GLU A 154 6.83 6.38 15.27
C GLU A 154 5.35 6.02 15.16
N LEU A 155 5.02 4.86 14.60
CA LEU A 155 3.63 4.39 14.48
C LEU A 155 3.00 4.11 15.85
N ILE A 156 3.76 3.57 16.81
CA ILE A 156 3.28 3.40 18.20
C ILE A 156 2.97 4.76 18.81
N ASP A 157 3.85 5.74 18.68
CA ASP A 157 3.64 7.09 19.21
C ASP A 157 2.40 7.77 18.58
N LEU A 158 2.12 7.50 17.30
CA LEU A 158 0.92 7.96 16.62
C LEU A 158 -0.34 7.27 17.16
N SER A 159 -0.30 5.96 17.41
CA SER A 159 -1.44 5.21 17.98
C SER A 159 -1.88 5.78 19.33
N LEU A 160 -0.93 6.13 20.20
CA LEU A 160 -1.20 6.67 21.54
C LEU A 160 -1.82 8.07 21.51
N LYS A 161 -1.53 8.87 20.47
CA LYS A 161 -2.10 10.22 20.30
C LYS A 161 -3.53 10.22 19.76
N ARG A 162 -4.01 9.09 19.25
CA ARG A 162 -5.37 8.92 18.69
C ARG A 162 -6.39 8.38 19.70
N THR A 163 -5.92 7.99 20.90
CA THR A 163 -6.76 7.53 22.03
C THR A 163 -7.13 8.70 22.92
#